data_AF-A0A7X1P332-F1
#
_entry.id   AF-A0A7X1P332-F1
#
_cell.length_a   1.000
_cell.length_b   1.000
_cell.length_c   1.000
_cell.angle_alpha   90.00
_cell.angle_beta   90.00
_cell.angle_gamma   90.00
#
_symmetry.space_group_name_H-M   'P 1'
#
loop_
_entity.id
_entity.type
_entity.pdbx_description
1 polymer ?
#
loop_
_entity_poly.entity_id
_entity_poly.type
_entity_poly.pdbx_seq_one_letter_code
_entity_poly.pdbx_strand_id
1 'polypeptide(L)'
;MTMQKVRSKAEARAEACSAALRTGLLLAAAIVAGACAQTQTKPGAAPPPVNLSGYSAGFKAGFKDGCDTARGGKRRDELRAAVDSQYAQGWQDGKAICGKR
;
A
#
# COMPACT_ATOMS: atom_id res chain seq x y z
N MET A 1 -6.75 -36.93 -7.58
CA MET A 1 -7.49 -35.79 -7.00
C MET A 1 -6.56 -34.59 -6.84
N THR A 2 -6.31 -33.76 -7.87
CA THR A 2 -5.54 -32.48 -7.70
C THR A 2 -5.55 -31.52 -8.91
N MET A 3 -6.36 -31.74 -9.96
CA MET A 3 -6.24 -30.96 -11.22
C MET A 3 -7.42 -30.03 -11.53
N GLN A 4 -8.39 -29.88 -10.61
CA GLN A 4 -9.59 -29.05 -10.84
C GLN A 4 -9.47 -27.63 -10.26
N LYS A 5 -8.62 -27.41 -9.24
CA LYS A 5 -8.50 -26.14 -8.52
C LYS A 5 -7.77 -25.04 -9.32
N VAL A 6 -6.91 -25.43 -10.26
CA VAL A 6 -6.10 -24.50 -11.08
C VAL A 6 -6.87 -23.92 -12.26
N ARG A 7 -7.89 -24.64 -12.77
CA ARG A 7 -8.69 -24.20 -13.92
C ARG A 7 -9.58 -22.99 -13.58
N SER A 8 -10.21 -22.95 -12.41
CA SER A 8 -11.01 -21.78 -11.96
C SER A 8 -10.22 -20.48 -11.76
N LYS A 9 -8.90 -20.54 -11.55
CA LYS A 9 -8.07 -19.33 -11.37
C LYS A 9 -7.61 -18.71 -12.68
N ALA A 10 -7.61 -19.48 -13.77
CA ALA A 10 -7.15 -19.04 -15.08
C ALA A 10 -8.29 -18.37 -15.88
N GLU A 11 -9.52 -18.89 -15.78
CA GLU A 11 -10.66 -18.36 -16.54
C GLU A 11 -11.08 -16.95 -16.08
N ALA A 12 -10.94 -16.63 -14.79
CA ALA A 12 -11.19 -15.27 -14.26
C ALA A 12 -10.19 -14.20 -14.78
N ARG A 13 -9.05 -14.60 -15.36
CA ARG A 13 -8.03 -13.66 -15.86
C ARG A 13 -8.21 -13.28 -17.32
N ALA A 14 -8.97 -14.06 -18.08
CA ALA A 14 -9.08 -13.89 -19.54
C ALA A 14 -10.29 -13.05 -19.98
N GLU A 15 -11.40 -13.04 -19.22
CA GLU A 15 -12.62 -12.32 -19.61
C GLU A 15 -12.51 -10.79 -19.46
N ALA A 16 -11.55 -10.28 -18.70
CA ALA A 16 -11.38 -8.84 -18.51
C ALA A 16 -10.73 -8.12 -19.73
N CYS A 17 -10.18 -8.85 -20.70
CA CYS A 17 -9.34 -8.25 -21.74
C CYS A 17 -10.08 -7.79 -23.01
N SER A 18 -11.27 -8.33 -23.33
CA SER A 18 -11.82 -8.20 -24.70
C SER A 18 -13.11 -7.38 -24.87
N ALA A 19 -13.86 -7.07 -23.82
CA ALA A 19 -15.09 -6.26 -23.96
C ALA A 19 -14.88 -4.76 -23.68
N ALA A 20 -13.66 -4.34 -23.34
CA ALA A 20 -13.31 -2.94 -23.11
C ALA A 20 -13.20 -2.10 -24.40
N LEU A 21 -13.33 -2.71 -25.59
CA LEU A 21 -12.96 -2.04 -26.85
C LEU A 21 -14.12 -1.38 -27.62
N ARG A 22 -15.41 -1.63 -27.30
CA ARG A 22 -16.51 -1.19 -28.17
C ARG A 22 -17.61 -0.32 -27.54
N THR A 23 -17.69 -0.23 -26.21
CA THR A 23 -18.84 0.43 -25.56
C THR A 23 -18.46 1.59 -24.65
N GLY A 24 -17.22 2.08 -24.71
CA GLY A 24 -16.71 3.15 -23.85
C GLY A 24 -16.45 4.49 -24.54
N LEU A 25 -16.75 4.64 -25.83
CA LEU A 25 -16.58 5.91 -26.57
C LEU A 25 -17.56 7.01 -26.11
N LEU A 26 -18.46 6.73 -25.15
CA LEU A 26 -19.47 7.69 -24.65
C LEU A 26 -19.40 7.98 -23.14
N LEU A 27 -18.38 7.52 -22.41
CA LEU A 27 -18.14 7.94 -21.01
C LEU A 27 -16.77 8.60 -20.84
N ALA A 28 -16.44 9.55 -21.71
CA ALA A 28 -15.16 10.25 -21.74
C ALA A 28 -15.02 11.44 -20.76
N ALA A 29 -15.76 11.50 -19.64
CA ALA A 29 -15.79 12.72 -18.81
C ALA A 29 -15.64 12.56 -17.28
N ALA A 30 -15.39 11.37 -16.72
CA ALA A 30 -15.41 11.22 -15.24
C ALA A 30 -14.32 10.32 -14.64
N ILE A 31 -13.12 10.25 -15.23
CA ILE A 31 -12.02 9.43 -14.67
C ILE A 31 -10.73 10.25 -14.57
N VAL A 32 -10.77 11.39 -13.87
CA VAL A 32 -9.56 12.08 -13.38
C VAL A 32 -9.66 12.19 -11.86
N ALA A 33 -9.63 11.05 -11.14
CA ALA A 33 -9.51 11.07 -9.67
C ALA A 33 -9.06 9.73 -9.05
N GLY A 34 -8.54 8.76 -9.82
CA GLY A 34 -8.36 7.38 -9.33
C GLY A 34 -6.91 6.94 -9.03
N ALA A 35 -5.90 7.78 -9.26
CA ALA A 35 -4.49 7.37 -9.17
C ALA A 35 -3.93 7.49 -7.73
N CYS A 36 -4.57 6.83 -6.76
CA CYS A 36 -3.96 6.55 -5.45
C CYS A 36 -4.33 5.12 -5.05
N ALA A 37 -3.83 4.14 -5.80
CA ALA A 37 -3.90 2.73 -5.44
C ALA A 37 -3.03 2.49 -4.19
N GLN A 38 -3.63 2.58 -3.01
CA GLN A 38 -3.02 2.13 -1.77
C GLN A 38 -2.92 0.59 -1.82
N THR A 39 -1.71 0.10 -2.00
CA THR A 39 -1.38 -1.32 -1.82
C THR A 39 -1.73 -1.71 -0.38
N GLN A 40 -2.82 -2.45 -0.21
CA GLN A 40 -3.21 -2.99 1.09
C GLN A 40 -2.19 -4.05 1.50
N THR A 41 -1.50 -3.75 2.58
CA THR A 41 -0.42 -4.57 3.09
C THR A 41 -0.96 -5.59 4.07
N LYS A 42 -0.59 -6.85 3.82
CA LYS A 42 -0.68 -8.03 4.71
C LYS A 42 -0.70 -7.65 6.20
N PRO A 43 -1.57 -8.25 7.03
CA PRO A 43 -1.59 -7.99 8.47
C PRO A 43 -0.29 -8.50 9.10
N GLY A 44 0.71 -7.64 9.19
CA GLY A 44 1.82 -7.78 10.13
C GLY A 44 1.31 -7.44 11.54
N ALA A 45 1.98 -7.95 12.57
CA ALA A 45 1.67 -7.74 13.99
C ALA A 45 1.13 -6.32 14.27
N ALA A 46 0.17 -6.16 15.19
CA ALA A 46 -0.38 -4.82 15.46
C ALA A 46 0.75 -3.82 15.79
N PRO A 47 0.76 -2.59 15.24
CA PRO A 47 1.74 -1.58 15.60
C PRO A 47 1.71 -1.34 17.13
N PRO A 48 2.82 -0.87 17.72
CA PRO A 48 2.86 -0.55 19.13
C PRO A 48 1.76 0.46 19.48
N PRO A 49 1.20 0.41 20.70
CA PRO A 49 0.22 1.38 21.16
C PRO A 49 0.93 2.73 21.39
N VAL A 50 1.24 3.43 20.31
CA VAL A 50 1.80 4.77 20.31
C VAL A 50 0.68 5.76 19.99
N ASN A 51 0.60 6.84 20.75
CA ASN A 51 -0.34 7.90 20.43
C ASN A 51 0.28 8.81 19.35
N LEU A 52 -0.26 8.77 18.14
CA LEU A 52 0.13 9.64 17.03
C LEU A 52 -0.83 10.83 16.84
N SER A 53 -1.69 11.12 17.82
CA SER A 53 -2.55 12.31 17.79
C SER A 53 -1.69 13.58 17.78
N GLY A 54 -2.04 14.56 16.95
CA GLY A 54 -1.25 15.79 16.79
C GLY A 54 -0.08 15.70 15.80
N TYR A 55 0.35 14.49 15.41
CA TYR A 55 1.33 14.33 14.34
C TYR A 55 0.71 14.49 12.95
N SER A 56 1.51 14.99 12.00
CA SER A 56 1.10 15.19 10.62
C SER A 56 0.79 13.87 9.91
N ALA A 57 0.06 13.96 8.80
CA ALA A 57 -0.23 12.79 7.95
C ALA A 57 1.06 12.16 7.38
N GLY A 58 2.05 12.99 7.02
CA GLY A 58 3.38 12.53 6.55
C GLY A 58 4.08 11.70 7.61
N PHE A 59 4.14 12.21 8.84
CA PHE A 59 4.74 11.50 9.97
C PHE A 59 4.04 10.15 10.24
N LYS A 60 2.71 10.12 10.27
CA LYS A 60 1.94 8.88 10.51
C LYS A 60 2.20 7.83 9.43
N ALA A 61 2.26 8.24 8.17
CA ALA A 61 2.59 7.35 7.06
C ALA A 61 4.01 6.80 7.19
N GLY A 62 4.98 7.68 7.47
CA GLY A 62 6.38 7.29 7.72
C GLY A 62 6.50 6.31 8.87
N PHE A 63 5.84 6.59 9.99
CA PHE A 63 5.84 5.74 11.18
C PHE A 63 5.36 4.32 10.90
N LYS A 64 4.25 4.19 10.16
CA LYS A 64 3.74 2.87 9.76
C LYS A 64 4.75 2.11 8.89
N ASP A 65 5.31 2.79 7.88
CA ASP A 65 6.29 2.21 6.96
C ASP A 65 7.60 1.82 7.67
N GLY A 66 8.04 2.63 8.64
CA GLY A 66 9.18 2.35 9.52
C GLY A 66 8.96 1.10 10.35
N CYS A 67 7.77 0.95 10.95
CA CYS A 67 7.40 -0.26 11.68
C CYS A 67 7.33 -1.50 10.79
N ASP A 68 6.77 -1.38 9.59
CA ASP A 68 6.78 -2.46 8.61
C ASP A 68 8.22 -2.82 8.18
N THR A 69 9.12 -1.84 8.14
CA THR A 69 10.55 -2.06 7.88
C THR A 69 11.24 -2.82 9.00
N ALA A 70 11.00 -2.44 10.26
CA ALA A 70 11.57 -3.12 11.42
C ALA A 70 11.20 -4.62 11.48
N ARG A 71 10.06 -4.99 10.90
CA ARG A 71 9.54 -6.37 10.87
C ARG A 71 10.07 -7.22 9.70
N GLY A 72 11.11 -6.75 9.02
CA GLY A 72 11.74 -7.46 7.91
C GLY A 72 11.19 -7.10 6.52
N GLY A 73 10.32 -6.11 6.41
CA GLY A 73 9.96 -5.50 5.12
C GLY A 73 10.99 -4.48 4.66
N LYS A 74 11.05 -4.20 3.35
CA LYS A 74 11.57 -2.90 2.86
C LYS A 74 10.38 -2.04 2.48
N ARG A 75 9.94 -1.20 3.41
CA ARG A 75 8.83 -0.25 3.23
C ARG A 75 9.35 1.11 3.60
N ARG A 76 10.11 1.69 2.69
CA ARG A 76 10.46 3.11 2.73
C ARG A 76 10.23 3.65 1.35
N ASP A 77 9.35 4.64 1.25
CA ASP A 77 9.21 5.41 0.04
C ASP A 77 10.38 6.41 -0.01
N GLU A 78 11.41 6.08 -0.78
CA GLU A 78 12.63 6.88 -0.90
C GLU A 78 12.36 8.24 -1.55
N LEU A 79 11.46 8.30 -2.54
CA LEU A 79 11.09 9.55 -3.19
C LEU A 79 10.37 10.47 -2.20
N ARG A 80 9.42 9.93 -1.45
CA ARG A 80 8.72 10.69 -0.41
C ARG A 80 9.64 11.08 0.73
N ALA A 81 10.53 10.20 1.17
CA ALA A 81 11.49 10.51 2.22
C ALA A 81 12.48 11.62 1.82
N ALA A 82 12.72 11.83 0.53
CA ALA A 82 13.58 12.91 0.04
C ALA A 82 12.91 14.29 0.11
N VAL A 83 11.58 14.36 -0.02
CA VAL A 83 10.83 15.63 -0.12
C VAL A 83 9.99 15.95 1.11
N ASP A 84 9.59 14.94 1.89
CA ASP A 84 8.77 15.07 3.09
C ASP A 84 9.61 14.67 4.32
N SER A 85 10.17 15.68 4.99
CA SER A 85 11.00 15.49 6.19
C SER A 85 10.20 14.89 7.35
N GLN A 86 8.89 15.12 7.42
CA GLN A 86 8.04 14.55 8.45
C GLN A 86 7.83 13.05 8.21
N TYR A 87 7.67 12.63 6.95
CA TYR A 87 7.68 11.21 6.58
C TYR A 87 9.01 10.56 6.95
N ALA A 88 10.14 11.19 6.59
CA ALA A 88 11.46 10.65 6.90
C ALA A 88 11.68 10.48 8.42
N GLN A 89 11.31 11.49 9.22
CA GLN A 89 11.39 11.41 10.68
C GLN A 89 10.49 10.31 11.23
N GLY A 90 9.22 10.28 10.80
CA GLY A 90 8.26 9.26 11.23
C GLY A 90 8.78 7.85 10.92
N TRP A 91 9.39 7.65 9.75
CA TRP A 91 9.99 6.37 9.37
C TRP A 91 11.14 5.93 10.28
N GLN A 92 12.05 6.84 10.62
CA GLN A 92 13.15 6.53 11.54
C GLN A 92 12.61 6.16 12.94
N ASP A 93 11.67 6.95 13.46
CA ASP A 93 11.06 6.73 14.78
C ASP A 93 10.29 5.40 14.80
N GLY A 94 9.48 5.14 13.78
CA GLY A 94 8.73 3.89 13.63
C GLY A 94 9.66 2.68 13.57
N LYS A 95 10.74 2.76 12.79
CA LYS A 95 11.74 1.69 12.71
C LYS A 95 12.42 1.44 14.06
N ALA A 96 12.81 2.49 14.77
CA ALA A 96 13.48 2.39 16.06
C ALA A 96 12.55 1.83 17.15
N ILE A 97 11.29 2.28 17.21
CA ILE A 97 10.34 1.85 18.24
C ILE A 97 9.88 0.40 17.98
N CYS A 98 9.58 0.04 16.74
CA CYS A 98 9.14 -1.30 16.39
C CYS A 98 10.27 -2.34 16.33
N GLY A 99 11.53 -1.92 16.16
CA GLY A 99 12.68 -2.82 16.13
C GLY A 99 13.26 -3.17 17.51
N LYS A 100 12.84 -2.47 18.57
CA LYS A 100 13.23 -2.77 19.97
C LYS A 100 12.35 -3.85 20.63
N ARG A 101 11.48 -4.52 19.87
CA ARG A 101 10.51 -5.50 20.38
C ARG A 101 10.79 -6.89 19.84
#